data_AF-A0AAD7G5D5-F1
#
_entry.id   AF-A0AAD7G5D5-F1
#
_cell.length_a   1.000
_cell.length_b   1.000
_cell.length_c   1.000
_cell.angle_alpha   90.00
_cell.angle_beta   90.00
_cell.angle_gamma   90.00
#
_symmetry.space_group_name_H-M   'P 1'
#
loop_
_entity.id
_entity.type
_entity.pdbx_description
1 polymer ?
#
loop_
_entity_poly.entity_id
_entity_poly.type
_entity_poly.pdbx_seq_one_letter_code
_entity_poly.pdbx_strand_id
1 'polypeptide(L)'
;MTALALASPPLPPLPHDPSVYDRPSLAPSPPPAPTSTCDALDGLVDGIISEPDDCYFRPEILACTGTPMAGCLTPPQLDAVRNIYSPLVGDHGQFLYPRYSPSAEAEPIAGVIFGSSFFQFTALISSTNSKRVYNLISETLAMLSLDEFYRLFLIPGMSHCFGGLGAPAFGQGTAPDLIVVNASSHNILLALVDWVEWRCTRDHHRFRGE
;
A
#
# COMPACT_ATOMS: atom_id res chain seq x y z
N MET A 1 -4.11 29.00 -10.42
CA MET A 1 -4.30 27.72 -11.14
C MET A 1 -5.17 26.86 -10.24
N THR A 2 -6.43 26.72 -10.59
CA THR A 2 -7.46 26.09 -9.74
C THR A 2 -7.44 24.60 -10.01
N ALA A 3 -7.05 23.79 -9.02
CA ALA A 3 -7.14 22.34 -9.12
C ALA A 3 -8.61 21.93 -9.11
N LEU A 4 -9.09 21.38 -10.22
CA LEU A 4 -10.41 20.80 -10.34
C LEU A 4 -10.41 19.50 -9.53
N ALA A 5 -10.90 19.54 -8.30
CA ALA A 5 -11.21 18.32 -7.57
C ALA A 5 -12.39 17.63 -8.29
N LEU A 6 -12.09 16.58 -9.06
CA LEU A 6 -13.11 15.69 -9.57
C LEU A 6 -13.68 14.94 -8.38
N ALA A 7 -14.79 15.44 -7.84
CA ALA A 7 -15.61 14.67 -6.91
C ALA A 7 -16.09 13.42 -7.65
N SER A 8 -15.63 12.25 -7.20
CA SER A 8 -16.19 10.98 -7.67
C SER A 8 -17.70 10.96 -7.37
N PRO A 9 -18.54 10.49 -8.31
CA PRO A 9 -19.97 10.35 -8.04
C PRO A 9 -20.21 9.46 -6.82
N PRO A 10 -21.34 9.64 -6.10
CA PRO A 10 -21.68 8.78 -4.97
C PRO A 10 -21.68 7.32 -5.40
N LEU A 11 -21.06 6.48 -4.56
CA LEU A 11 -20.94 5.05 -4.83
C LEU A 11 -22.35 4.45 -4.96
N PRO A 12 -22.68 3.75 -6.05
CA PRO A 12 -23.89 2.96 -6.09
C PRO A 12 -23.84 1.91 -4.97
N PRO A 13 -25.00 1.47 -4.44
CA PRO A 13 -25.04 0.36 -3.49
C PRO A 13 -24.24 -0.81 -4.05
N LEU A 14 -23.41 -1.45 -3.20
CA LEU A 14 -22.59 -2.59 -3.60
C LEU A 14 -23.50 -3.57 -4.37
N PRO A 15 -23.23 -3.83 -5.66
CA PRO A 15 -24.05 -4.74 -6.40
C PRO A 15 -24.01 -6.09 -5.68
N HIS A 16 -25.16 -6.63 -5.30
CA HIS A 16 -25.29 -8.06 -5.01
C HIS A 16 -25.21 -8.89 -6.30
N ASP A 17 -24.41 -8.44 -7.26
CA ASP A 17 -24.17 -9.11 -8.53
C ASP A 17 -23.01 -10.10 -8.32
N PRO A 18 -23.28 -11.41 -8.34
CA PRO A 18 -22.26 -12.44 -8.14
C PRO A 18 -21.14 -12.38 -9.18
N SER A 19 -21.40 -11.79 -10.37
CA SER A 19 -20.42 -11.68 -11.46
C SER A 19 -19.23 -10.77 -11.13
N VAL A 20 -19.36 -9.92 -10.11
CA VAL A 20 -18.24 -9.14 -9.53
C VAL A 20 -17.21 -10.07 -8.89
N TYR A 21 -17.64 -11.22 -8.36
CA TYR A 21 -16.83 -12.17 -7.60
C TYR A 21 -16.41 -13.41 -8.41
N ASP A 22 -16.84 -13.52 -9.66
CA ASP A 22 -16.52 -14.65 -10.54
C ASP A 22 -15.09 -14.53 -11.05
N ARG A 23 -14.14 -15.22 -10.40
CA ARG A 23 -12.69 -15.19 -10.71
C ARG A 23 -12.49 -15.32 -12.22
N PRO A 24 -12.13 -14.26 -12.98
CA PRO A 24 -11.56 -14.49 -14.28
C PRO A 24 -10.35 -15.33 -13.95
N SER A 25 -10.24 -16.49 -14.59
CA SER A 25 -9.10 -17.37 -14.48
C SER A 25 -7.88 -16.58 -14.94
N LEU A 26 -7.30 -15.81 -14.03
CA LEU A 26 -5.99 -15.20 -14.15
C LEU A 26 -5.05 -16.39 -14.19
N ALA A 27 -4.81 -16.87 -15.42
CA ALA A 27 -3.66 -17.68 -15.79
C ALA A 27 -2.41 -17.08 -15.13
N PRO A 28 -1.35 -17.86 -14.87
CA PRO A 28 -0.16 -17.38 -14.17
C PRO A 28 0.33 -16.13 -14.90
N SER A 29 0.11 -14.96 -14.30
CA SER A 29 0.15 -13.69 -15.01
C SER A 29 1.43 -12.93 -14.69
N PRO A 30 1.88 -12.04 -15.60
CA PRO A 30 2.86 -10.99 -15.35
C PRO A 30 2.63 -10.22 -14.02
N PRO A 31 3.56 -9.36 -13.57
CA PRO A 31 3.35 -8.57 -12.35
C PRO A 31 1.97 -7.89 -12.36
N PRO A 32 1.33 -7.74 -11.17
CA PRO A 32 0.01 -7.12 -11.07
C PRO A 32 -0.07 -5.84 -11.90
N ALA A 33 -1.21 -5.60 -12.56
CA ALA A 33 -1.36 -4.45 -13.46
C ALA A 33 -1.00 -3.08 -12.85
N PRO A 34 -1.23 -2.82 -11.55
CA PRO A 34 -0.72 -1.61 -10.91
C PRO A 34 0.81 -1.58 -10.84
N THR A 35 1.46 -2.69 -10.47
CA THR A 35 2.92 -2.83 -10.46
C THR A 35 3.49 -2.54 -11.85
N SER A 36 2.97 -3.16 -12.91
CA SER A 36 3.51 -2.93 -14.27
C SER A 36 3.34 -1.49 -14.76
N THR A 37 2.40 -0.73 -14.19
CA THR A 37 2.18 0.68 -14.53
C THR A 37 3.04 1.63 -13.71
N CYS A 38 3.41 1.25 -12.48
CA CYS A 38 3.96 2.16 -11.47
C CYS A 38 5.35 1.80 -10.95
N ASP A 39 5.87 0.61 -11.25
CA ASP A 39 7.20 0.14 -10.84
C ASP A 39 8.29 1.16 -11.22
N ALA A 40 8.33 1.57 -12.49
CA ALA A 40 9.32 2.51 -13.01
C ALA A 40 9.25 3.95 -12.45
N LEU A 41 8.31 4.30 -11.57
CA LEU A 41 8.14 5.67 -11.06
C LEU A 41 9.31 6.14 -10.19
N ASP A 42 9.97 5.21 -9.50
CA ASP A 42 11.16 5.50 -8.69
C ASP A 42 12.48 5.43 -9.49
N GLY A 43 12.39 5.13 -10.80
CA GLY A 43 13.54 4.98 -11.69
C GLY A 43 14.16 3.59 -11.72
N LEU A 44 13.61 2.63 -10.97
CA LEU A 44 14.00 1.23 -10.96
C LEU A 44 12.83 0.37 -11.48
N VAL A 45 13.14 -0.76 -12.12
CA VAL A 45 12.14 -1.71 -12.61
C VAL A 45 12.46 -3.05 -11.98
N ASP A 46 11.91 -3.28 -10.79
CA ASP A 46 12.19 -4.46 -9.96
C ASP A 46 10.91 -5.15 -9.45
N GLY A 47 9.74 -4.68 -9.88
CA GLY A 47 8.44 -5.18 -9.48
C GLY A 47 7.96 -4.60 -8.13
N ILE A 48 8.60 -3.56 -7.61
CA ILE A 48 8.24 -2.90 -6.35
C ILE A 48 7.77 -1.48 -6.65
N ILE A 49 6.64 -1.09 -6.07
CA ILE A 49 6.18 0.30 -6.12
C ILE A 49 6.71 1.01 -4.87
N SER A 50 7.82 1.73 -4.98
CA SER A 50 8.37 2.53 -3.88
C SER A 50 7.65 3.86 -3.69
N GLU A 51 7.03 4.38 -4.74
CA GLU A 51 6.26 5.64 -4.74
C GLU A 51 4.75 5.41 -4.93
N PRO A 52 4.05 4.77 -3.96
CA PRO A 52 2.63 4.44 -4.10
C PRO A 52 1.69 5.65 -4.07
N ASP A 53 2.16 6.82 -3.65
CA ASP A 53 1.34 8.04 -3.65
C ASP A 53 1.25 8.62 -5.06
N ASP A 54 2.35 8.58 -5.81
CA ASP A 54 2.43 9.04 -7.20
C ASP A 54 1.87 8.01 -8.19
N CYS A 55 1.69 6.76 -7.75
CA CYS A 55 0.98 5.75 -8.51
C CYS A 55 -0.54 6.01 -8.54
N TYR A 56 -1.03 6.52 -9.67
CA TYR A 56 -2.45 6.68 -9.95
C TYR A 56 -2.94 5.65 -10.96
N PHE A 57 -3.00 4.39 -10.52
CA PHE A 57 -3.49 3.29 -11.35
C PHE A 57 -4.92 3.54 -11.87
N ARG A 58 -5.12 3.26 -13.17
CA ARG A 58 -6.37 3.43 -13.90
C ARG A 58 -6.79 2.07 -14.46
N PRO A 59 -7.79 1.37 -13.89
CA PRO A 59 -8.10 -0.01 -14.28
C PRO A 59 -8.73 -0.13 -15.67
N GLU A 60 -9.05 0.99 -16.33
CA GLU A 60 -9.59 1.04 -17.70
C GLU A 60 -8.66 0.38 -18.71
N ILE A 61 -7.35 0.33 -18.43
CA ILE A 61 -6.36 -0.36 -19.27
C ILE A 61 -6.64 -1.88 -19.36
N LEU A 62 -7.42 -2.42 -18.43
CA LEU A 62 -7.81 -3.83 -18.38
C LEU A 62 -9.23 -4.06 -18.89
N ALA A 63 -9.96 -3.04 -19.35
CA ALA A 63 -11.36 -3.21 -19.76
C ALA A 63 -11.50 -4.17 -20.96
N CYS A 64 -12.47 -5.08 -20.90
CA CYS A 64 -12.78 -5.97 -22.03
C CYS A 64 -13.33 -5.17 -23.24
N THR A 65 -12.77 -5.38 -24.43
CA THR A 65 -13.26 -4.77 -25.68
C THR A 65 -14.30 -5.64 -26.42
N GLY A 66 -14.81 -6.67 -25.78
CA GLY A 66 -15.70 -7.68 -26.37
C GLY A 66 -16.24 -8.66 -25.33
N THR A 67 -16.41 -9.93 -25.72
CA THR A 67 -16.90 -10.98 -24.81
C THR A 67 -16.00 -11.09 -23.57
N PRO A 68 -16.57 -11.15 -22.34
CA PRO A 68 -15.80 -11.38 -21.13
C PRO A 68 -14.93 -12.64 -21.25
N MET A 69 -13.63 -12.50 -20.97
CA MET A 69 -12.66 -13.59 -21.02
C MET A 69 -11.58 -13.40 -19.95
N ALA A 70 -10.78 -14.45 -19.75
CA ALA A 70 -9.60 -14.37 -18.88
C ALA A 70 -8.64 -13.26 -19.34
N GLY A 71 -8.24 -12.38 -18.40
CA GLY A 71 -7.26 -11.32 -18.65
C GLY A 71 -7.83 -9.92 -18.92
N CYS A 72 -9.15 -9.72 -18.87
CA CYS A 72 -9.78 -8.39 -18.91
C CYS A 72 -10.88 -8.26 -17.85
N LEU A 73 -11.24 -7.01 -17.51
CA LEU A 73 -12.26 -6.64 -16.54
C LEU A 73 -13.57 -6.29 -17.24
N THR A 74 -14.67 -6.90 -16.79
CA THR A 74 -16.02 -6.48 -17.15
C THR A 74 -16.37 -5.12 -16.53
N PRO A 75 -17.41 -4.42 -17.00
CA PRO A 75 -17.79 -3.13 -16.40
C PRO A 75 -18.06 -3.20 -14.88
N PRO A 76 -18.78 -4.20 -14.33
CA PRO A 76 -18.92 -4.34 -12.88
C PRO A 76 -17.60 -4.60 -12.13
N GLN A 77 -16.68 -5.35 -12.72
CA GLN A 77 -15.36 -5.60 -12.14
C GLN A 77 -14.48 -4.34 -12.18
N LEU A 78 -14.57 -3.56 -13.26
CA LEU A 78 -13.88 -2.28 -13.40
C LEU A 78 -14.32 -1.30 -12.32
N ASP A 79 -15.63 -1.20 -12.07
CA ASP A 79 -16.17 -0.36 -11.00
C ASP A 79 -15.75 -0.85 -9.62
N ALA A 80 -15.71 -2.17 -9.40
CA ALA A 80 -15.17 -2.72 -8.16
C ALA A 80 -13.72 -2.28 -7.94
N VAL A 81 -12.83 -2.47 -8.93
CA VAL A 81 -11.41 -2.09 -8.85
C VAL A 81 -11.24 -0.58 -8.63
N ARG A 82 -12.05 0.26 -9.29
CA ARG A 82 -12.06 1.71 -9.02
C ARG A 82 -12.36 2.03 -7.56
N ASN A 83 -13.30 1.31 -6.95
CA ASN A 83 -13.69 1.54 -5.56
C ASN A 83 -12.57 1.16 -4.58
N ILE A 84 -11.82 0.10 -4.86
CA ILE A 84 -10.66 -0.33 -4.03
C ILE A 84 -9.57 0.75 -4.02
N TYR A 85 -9.29 1.34 -5.18
CA TYR A 85 -8.30 2.41 -5.31
C TYR A 85 -8.84 3.82 -5.03
N SER A 86 -10.06 3.90 -4.50
CA SER A 86 -10.69 5.14 -4.06
C SER A 86 -10.73 5.20 -2.53
N PRO A 87 -10.71 6.40 -1.92
CA PRO A 87 -10.93 6.53 -0.48
C PRO A 87 -12.36 6.11 -0.13
N LEU A 88 -12.50 5.52 1.06
CA LEU A 88 -13.82 5.28 1.65
C LEU A 88 -14.37 6.61 2.17
N VAL A 89 -15.53 6.98 1.64
CA VAL A 89 -16.29 8.16 2.04
C VAL A 89 -17.66 7.72 2.56
N GLY A 90 -18.21 8.44 3.53
CA GLY A 90 -19.56 8.19 4.03
C GLY A 90 -20.63 8.94 3.25
N ASP A 91 -21.89 8.73 3.63
CA ASP A 91 -23.07 9.22 2.91
C ASP A 91 -23.17 10.75 2.80
N HIS A 92 -22.47 11.48 3.66
CA HIS A 92 -22.40 12.94 3.65
C HIS A 92 -21.09 13.47 3.06
N GLY A 93 -20.35 12.62 2.33
CA GLY A 93 -19.06 12.97 1.72
C GLY A 93 -17.90 13.07 2.71
N GLN A 94 -18.11 12.67 3.97
CA GLN A 94 -17.06 12.65 4.97
C GLN A 94 -16.02 11.59 4.64
N PHE A 95 -14.74 11.95 4.70
CA PHE A 95 -13.65 10.99 4.56
C PHE A 95 -13.65 10.02 5.75
N LEU A 96 -13.61 8.72 5.49
CA LEU A 96 -13.57 7.66 6.53
C LEU A 96 -12.24 6.92 6.54
N TYR A 97 -11.75 6.48 5.38
CA TYR A 97 -10.53 5.67 5.28
C TYR A 97 -9.83 5.92 3.93
N PRO A 98 -8.48 5.95 3.87
CA PRO A 98 -7.78 6.19 2.61
C PRO A 98 -7.96 5.04 1.63
N ARG A 99 -7.59 5.30 0.36
CA ARG A 99 -7.55 4.28 -0.67
C ARG A 99 -6.61 3.13 -0.31
N TYR A 100 -6.79 2.02 -0.98
CA TYR A 100 -5.82 0.94 -0.98
C TYR A 100 -4.55 1.33 -1.76
N SER A 101 -3.38 0.85 -1.30
CA SER A 101 -2.09 1.15 -1.93
C SER A 101 -1.88 0.24 -3.16
N PRO A 102 -1.57 0.77 -4.36
CA PRO A 102 -1.28 0.01 -5.58
C PRO A 102 -0.20 -1.09 -5.47
N SER A 103 0.56 -1.11 -4.39
CA SER A 103 1.62 -2.08 -4.11
C SER A 103 1.16 -3.37 -3.43
N ALA A 104 -0.07 -3.43 -2.92
CA ALA A 104 -0.50 -4.43 -1.94
C ALA A 104 -1.35 -5.57 -2.52
N GLU A 105 -1.26 -5.77 -3.83
CA GLU A 105 -2.08 -6.71 -4.63
C GLU A 105 -1.39 -8.06 -4.85
N ALA A 106 -0.09 -8.13 -4.58
CA ALA A 106 0.76 -9.23 -4.99
C ALA A 106 0.73 -10.43 -4.04
N GLU A 107 0.02 -10.39 -2.90
CA GLU A 107 0.25 -11.41 -1.87
C GLU A 107 -0.84 -12.49 -1.76
N PRO A 108 -0.44 -13.73 -1.47
CA PRO A 108 -1.34 -14.88 -1.37
C PRO A 108 -2.05 -15.05 -0.02
N ILE A 109 -1.71 -14.26 1.02
CA ILE A 109 -2.14 -14.54 2.41
C ILE A 109 -3.65 -14.31 2.67
N ALA A 110 -4.35 -13.54 1.84
CA ALA A 110 -5.78 -13.27 2.01
C ALA A 110 -6.67 -14.51 1.79
N GLY A 111 -6.29 -15.40 0.86
CA GLY A 111 -7.04 -16.62 0.57
C GLY A 111 -7.04 -17.64 1.73
N VAL A 112 -6.09 -17.51 2.65
CA VAL A 112 -5.94 -18.38 3.84
C VAL A 112 -6.75 -17.86 5.03
N ILE A 113 -6.94 -16.54 5.16
CA ILE A 113 -7.55 -15.93 6.35
C ILE A 113 -9.04 -15.59 6.14
N PHE A 114 -9.44 -15.14 4.94
CA PHE A 114 -10.80 -14.60 4.71
C PHE A 114 -11.61 -15.34 3.63
N GLY A 115 -11.11 -16.48 3.14
CA GLY A 115 -11.74 -17.26 2.09
C GLY A 115 -11.47 -16.71 0.68
N SER A 116 -11.57 -17.58 -0.32
CA SER A 116 -11.09 -17.41 -1.70
C SER A 116 -11.95 -16.48 -2.58
N SER A 117 -12.61 -15.47 -2.00
CA SER A 117 -13.50 -14.57 -2.73
C SER A 117 -12.74 -13.35 -3.24
N PHE A 118 -12.29 -13.44 -4.50
CA PHE A 118 -11.90 -12.40 -5.47
C PHE A 118 -10.89 -11.29 -5.11
N PHE A 119 -10.60 -11.06 -3.85
CA PHE A 119 -9.71 -10.00 -3.43
C PHE A 119 -8.57 -10.61 -2.62
N GLN A 120 -7.52 -11.00 -3.35
CA GLN A 120 -6.19 -11.16 -2.77
C GLN A 120 -5.59 -9.77 -2.46
N PHE A 121 -6.36 -8.90 -1.80
CA PHE A 121 -5.85 -7.65 -1.25
C PHE A 121 -5.17 -7.96 0.06
N THR A 122 -3.87 -8.12 -0.03
CA THR A 122 -3.00 -8.33 1.10
C THR A 122 -2.44 -7.01 1.57
N ALA A 123 -3.31 -6.30 2.25
CA ALA A 123 -2.99 -5.29 3.22
C ALA A 123 -4.23 -5.17 4.09
N LEU A 124 -4.23 -5.98 5.15
CA LEU A 124 -5.17 -5.86 6.27
C LEU A 124 -5.34 -4.39 6.72
N ILE A 125 -4.30 -3.57 6.54
CA ILE A 125 -4.27 -2.14 6.86
C ILE A 125 -3.57 -1.41 5.72
N SER A 126 -4.23 -0.41 5.11
CA SER A 126 -3.61 0.42 4.06
C SER A 126 -2.44 1.24 4.62
N SER A 127 -1.26 1.14 4.00
CA SER A 127 -0.08 1.93 4.37
C SER A 127 -0.31 3.44 4.25
N THR A 128 -1.22 3.86 3.36
CA THR A 128 -1.65 5.26 3.21
C THR A 128 -2.28 5.80 4.50
N ASN A 129 -2.85 4.95 5.35
CA ASN A 129 -3.40 5.38 6.64
C ASN A 129 -2.31 5.85 7.61
N SER A 130 -1.15 5.20 7.63
CA SER A 130 -0.02 5.64 8.46
C SER A 130 0.52 7.02 8.03
N LYS A 131 0.63 7.26 6.72
CA LYS A 131 0.99 8.59 6.18
C LYS A 131 -0.02 9.66 6.60
N ARG A 132 -1.32 9.35 6.51
CA ARG A 132 -2.39 10.26 6.95
C ARG A 132 -2.25 10.61 8.43
N VAL A 133 -2.02 9.63 9.30
CA VAL A 133 -1.83 9.87 10.74
C VAL A 133 -0.59 10.74 10.99
N TYR A 134 0.52 10.48 10.29
CA TYR A 134 1.72 11.31 10.38
C TYR A 134 1.44 12.78 10.02
N ASN A 135 0.74 13.02 8.90
CA ASN A 135 0.36 14.37 8.47
C ASN A 135 -0.58 15.05 9.47
N LEU A 136 -1.57 14.32 9.99
CA LEU A 136 -2.50 14.86 11.00
C LEU A 136 -1.78 15.25 12.30
N ILE A 137 -0.79 14.47 12.75
CA ILE A 137 0.02 14.82 13.91
C ILE A 137 0.82 16.09 13.65
N SER A 138 1.48 16.17 12.48
CA SER A 138 2.25 17.34 12.05
C SER A 138 1.41 18.62 12.03
N GLU A 139 0.24 18.56 11.40
CA GLU A 139 -0.72 19.66 11.29
C GLU A 139 -1.29 20.06 12.66
N THR A 140 -1.70 19.09 13.49
CA THR A 140 -2.31 19.35 14.80
C THR A 140 -1.32 19.98 15.78
N LEU A 141 -0.05 19.59 15.70
CA LEU A 141 1.01 20.16 16.53
C LEU A 141 1.62 21.44 15.92
N ALA A 142 1.22 21.80 14.69
CA ALA A 142 1.77 22.93 13.93
C ALA A 142 3.30 22.89 13.80
N MET A 143 3.86 21.70 13.59
CA MET A 143 5.31 21.49 13.47
C MET A 143 5.70 21.23 12.03
N LEU A 144 6.82 21.79 11.57
CA LEU A 144 7.36 21.53 10.23
C LEU A 144 8.14 20.21 10.15
N SER A 145 8.58 19.67 11.29
CA SER A 145 9.25 18.38 11.38
C SER A 145 8.91 17.73 12.71
N LEU A 146 8.72 16.41 12.67
CA LEU A 146 8.50 15.56 13.85
C LEU A 146 9.74 14.74 14.21
N ASP A 147 10.85 14.89 13.47
CA ASP A 147 12.02 13.98 13.52
C ASP A 147 12.71 13.90 14.89
N GLU A 148 12.44 14.87 15.75
CA GLU A 148 12.90 14.88 17.13
C GLU A 148 12.23 13.77 17.96
N PHE A 149 10.97 13.42 17.72
CA PHE A 149 10.26 12.46 18.58
C PHE A 149 9.41 11.44 17.82
N TYR A 150 9.17 11.62 16.53
CA TYR A 150 8.35 10.71 15.73
C TYR A 150 8.81 10.66 14.27
N ARG A 151 9.14 9.45 13.80
CA ARG A 151 9.58 9.18 12.43
C ARG A 151 8.73 8.06 11.84
N LEU A 152 8.24 8.26 10.63
CA LEU A 152 7.53 7.25 9.85
C LEU A 152 8.48 6.69 8.80
N PHE A 153 8.67 5.37 8.81
CA PHE A 153 9.40 4.64 7.78
C PHE A 153 8.41 3.78 7.01
N LEU A 154 8.39 3.97 5.70
CA LEU A 154 7.62 3.14 4.78
C LEU A 154 8.58 2.15 4.17
N ILE A 155 8.17 0.89 4.08
CA ILE A 155 9.03 -0.19 3.62
C ILE A 155 8.45 -0.72 2.30
N PRO A 156 8.94 -0.23 1.14
CA PRO A 156 8.52 -0.73 -0.16
C PRO A 156 8.69 -2.25 -0.28
N GLY A 157 7.72 -2.90 -0.91
CA GLY A 157 7.74 -4.34 -1.13
C GLY A 157 7.58 -5.19 0.13
N MET A 158 7.30 -4.59 1.30
CA MET A 158 6.88 -5.33 2.49
C MET A 158 5.37 -5.59 2.46
N SER A 159 4.98 -6.80 2.83
CA SER A 159 3.59 -7.20 3.04
C SER A 159 3.06 -6.80 4.43
N HIS A 160 2.03 -7.46 4.93
CA HIS A 160 1.47 -7.18 6.25
C HIS A 160 2.40 -7.71 7.36
N CYS A 161 3.18 -6.80 7.96
CA CYS A 161 4.18 -7.03 9.02
C CYS A 161 5.48 -7.72 8.57
N PHE A 162 5.41 -8.73 7.71
CA PHE A 162 6.55 -9.54 7.28
C PHE A 162 6.38 -10.01 5.84
N GLY A 163 7.46 -10.47 5.21
CA GLY A 163 7.42 -10.98 3.84
C GLY A 163 7.15 -9.90 2.79
N GLY A 164 6.84 -10.34 1.58
CA GLY A 164 6.77 -9.49 0.38
C GLY A 164 8.04 -9.56 -0.47
N LEU A 165 7.99 -8.92 -1.63
CA LEU A 165 9.03 -8.98 -2.67
C LEU A 165 10.24 -8.05 -2.44
N GLY A 166 10.13 -7.13 -1.47
CA GLY A 166 11.19 -6.16 -1.16
C GLY A 166 12.18 -6.64 -0.11
N ALA A 167 12.65 -5.70 0.71
CA ALA A 167 13.54 -5.96 1.85
C ALA A 167 12.77 -5.86 3.20
N PRO A 168 11.87 -6.80 3.52
CA PRO A 168 10.99 -6.69 4.68
C PRO A 168 11.69 -7.01 6.01
N ALA A 169 12.97 -7.40 6.01
CA ALA A 169 13.70 -7.79 7.21
C ALA A 169 14.42 -6.59 7.83
N PHE A 170 13.80 -5.95 8.83
CA PHE A 170 14.38 -4.79 9.52
C PHE A 170 14.30 -4.89 11.05
N GLY A 171 14.23 -6.12 11.58
CA GLY A 171 14.28 -6.38 13.03
C GLY A 171 12.97 -6.07 13.79
N GLN A 172 11.84 -6.03 13.10
CA GLN A 172 10.52 -5.75 13.66
C GLN A 172 9.86 -6.93 14.40
N GLY A 173 10.48 -8.12 14.36
CA GLY A 173 10.01 -9.31 15.05
C GLY A 173 10.87 -10.53 14.75
N THR A 174 10.54 -11.66 15.39
CA THR A 174 11.19 -12.95 15.18
C THR A 174 10.28 -13.85 14.36
N ALA A 175 10.33 -13.71 13.03
CA ALA A 175 9.77 -14.74 12.14
C ALA A 175 10.90 -15.72 11.75
N PRO A 176 10.60 -17.03 11.59
CA PRO A 176 11.63 -18.07 11.40
C PRO A 176 12.59 -17.83 10.23
N ASP A 177 12.14 -17.13 9.19
CA ASP A 177 12.88 -16.91 7.94
C ASP A 177 13.47 -15.50 7.81
N LEU A 178 13.39 -14.66 8.85
CA LEU A 178 13.99 -13.32 8.81
C LEU A 178 15.44 -13.36 9.28
N ILE A 179 16.36 -12.95 8.41
CA ILE A 179 17.74 -12.67 8.78
C ILE A 179 17.72 -11.47 9.75
N VAL A 180 17.93 -11.74 11.04
CA VAL A 180 18.04 -10.70 12.05
C VAL A 180 19.50 -10.26 12.15
N VAL A 181 19.81 -9.09 11.62
CA VAL A 181 21.13 -8.47 11.79
C VAL A 181 21.17 -7.78 13.16
N ASN A 182 22.13 -8.15 13.99
CA ASN A 182 22.33 -7.55 15.32
C ASN A 182 23.14 -6.24 15.23
N ALA A 183 22.59 -5.25 14.52
CA ALA A 183 23.15 -3.92 14.39
C ALA A 183 22.02 -2.89 14.27
N SER A 184 22.15 -1.73 14.92
CA SER A 184 21.13 -0.68 14.91
C SER A 184 20.89 -0.06 13.53
N SER A 185 21.81 -0.23 12.58
CA SER A 185 21.61 0.16 11.18
C SER A 185 20.62 -0.73 10.41
N HIS A 186 20.31 -1.93 10.92
CA HIS A 186 19.49 -2.94 10.22
C HIS A 186 18.38 -3.53 11.10
N ASN A 187 18.18 -2.97 12.30
CA ASN A 187 17.26 -3.50 13.29
C ASN A 187 16.54 -2.36 14.02
N ILE A 188 15.24 -2.21 13.81
CA ILE A 188 14.44 -1.10 14.33
C ILE A 188 14.36 -1.09 15.86
N LEU A 189 14.41 -2.26 16.51
CA LEU A 189 14.46 -2.33 17.97
C LEU A 189 15.77 -1.73 18.49
N LEU A 190 16.90 -2.13 17.91
CA LEU A 190 18.20 -1.60 18.29
C LEU A 190 18.36 -0.13 17.87
N ALA A 191 17.81 0.28 16.74
CA ALA A 191 17.76 1.67 16.32
C ALA A 191 16.97 2.54 17.30
N LEU A 192 15.86 2.02 17.86
CA LEU A 192 15.07 2.70 18.88
C LEU A 192 15.82 2.81 20.20
N VAL A 193 16.50 1.74 20.65
CA VAL A 193 17.37 1.77 21.84
C VAL A 193 18.48 2.81 21.65
N ASP A 194 19.17 2.77 20.52
CA ASP A 194 20.21 3.74 20.18
C ASP A 194 19.68 5.18 20.19
N TRP A 195 18.48 5.37 19.64
CA TRP A 195 17.81 6.65 19.59
C TRP A 195 17.47 7.18 20.99
N VAL A 196 16.90 6.35 21.87
CA VAL A 196 16.47 6.76 23.22
C VAL A 196 17.65 6.96 24.16
N GLU A 197 18.62 6.04 24.15
CA GLU A 197 19.69 6.01 25.15
C GLU A 197 20.88 6.92 24.77
N TRP A 198 21.17 7.07 23.47
CA TRP A 198 22.43 7.69 23.04
C TRP A 198 22.28 9.07 22.38
N ARG A 199 21.06 9.64 22.37
CA ARG A 199 20.78 10.97 21.79
C ARG A 199 21.49 12.15 22.44
N CYS A 200 22.03 11.99 23.66
CA CYS A 200 22.81 13.04 24.32
C CYS A 200 24.32 13.05 23.97
N THR A 201 24.82 12.10 23.16
CA THR A 201 26.29 11.97 22.95
C THR A 201 26.75 11.99 21.50
N ARG A 202 25.86 11.85 20.51
CA ARG A 202 26.25 11.89 19.10
C ARG A 202 25.28 12.72 18.27
N ASP A 203 25.59 14.00 18.16
CA ASP A 203 25.19 14.80 17.02
C ASP A 203 25.64 14.06 15.73
N HIS A 204 24.67 13.66 14.88
CA HIS A 204 24.82 13.39 13.43
C HIS A 204 24.92 11.96 12.89
N HIS A 205 24.54 10.89 13.61
CA HIS A 205 24.26 9.61 12.92
C HIS A 205 22.80 9.52 12.51
N ARG A 206 22.52 10.13 11.35
CA ARG A 206 21.27 10.02 10.58
C ARG A 206 21.09 8.56 10.17
N PHE A 207 19.95 7.96 10.50
CA PHE A 207 19.51 6.69 9.91
C PHE A 207 19.37 6.93 8.40
N ARG A 208 20.34 6.47 7.61
CA ARG A 208 20.19 6.32 6.15
C ARG A 208 19.85 4.86 5.94
N GLY A 209 18.63 4.57 5.53
CA GLY A 209 18.37 3.34 4.80
C GLY A 209 19.18 3.44 3.50
N GLU A 210 20.06 2.48 3.28
CA GLU A 210 20.63 2.21 1.96
C GLU A 210 19.71 1.26 1.21
#